data_AF-A0A2E9LIE8-F1
#
_entry.id   AF-A0A2E9LIE8-F1
#
_cell.length_a   1.000
_cell.length_b   1.000
_cell.length_c   1.000
_cell.angle_alpha   90.00
_cell.angle_beta   90.00
_cell.angle_gamma   90.00
#
_symmetry.space_group_name_H-M   'P 1'
#
loop_
_entity.id
_entity.type
_entity.pdbx_description
1 polymer ?
#
loop_
_entity_poly.entity_id
_entity_poly.type
_entity_poly.pdbx_seq_one_letter_code
_entity_poly.pdbx_strand_id
1 'polypeptide(L)'
;MITARFAQLFAGGRLARDLDGVFRPWKIDDQPVDATGSSLEAAVERHLDGAVPIGVYPIRPTDTGDMVHWGAIDWDIGDHDSMIHALNVSAVLHELEIPSWIELSRSKGVHLWVFIEDWMPAEQMRTAMLAACQIVDAPTTEVYPKQTTTDGGWGNGLRLPYPRVRPAGRQVMVTPTMGEYPLDEFVNTALENLGSAEALRETARRWVPPKPPEPQRPARQRLQKSRHDSELTGLAAHIWDHGPKAVQRGDKIVYDRSQMLHAFACELFRQEYDNNSIEILVAELDNRHGGKFTHRADGARRIRDLVSHARAVYSQPQLGEMDANTQ
;
A
#
# COMPACT_ATOMS: atom_id res chain seq x y z
N MET A 1 -33.10 -16.44 14.96
CA MET A 1 -31.81 -17.19 15.05
C MET A 1 -30.69 -16.23 14.69
N ILE A 2 -29.62 -16.17 15.49
CA ILE A 2 -28.53 -15.20 15.34
C ILE A 2 -27.82 -15.30 13.97
N THR A 3 -27.69 -16.52 13.45
CA THR A 3 -27.09 -16.83 12.13
C THR A 3 -27.73 -16.04 11.00
N ALA A 4 -29.07 -16.06 10.91
CA ALA A 4 -29.78 -15.36 9.84
C ALA A 4 -29.63 -13.84 9.92
N ARG A 5 -29.59 -13.30 11.14
CA ARG A 5 -29.38 -11.87 11.39
C ARG A 5 -27.95 -11.44 11.05
N PHE A 6 -26.96 -12.26 11.38
CA PHE A 6 -25.58 -12.04 10.97
C PHE A 6 -25.42 -12.10 9.44
N ALA A 7 -26.05 -13.08 8.80
CA ALA A 7 -26.07 -13.19 7.35
C ALA A 7 -26.71 -11.96 6.67
N GLN A 8 -27.75 -11.38 7.26
CA GLN A 8 -28.36 -10.15 6.75
C GLN A 8 -27.37 -8.98 6.72
N LEU A 9 -26.58 -8.78 7.78
CA LEU A 9 -25.59 -7.69 7.84
C LEU A 9 -24.51 -7.85 6.76
N PHE A 10 -23.97 -9.06 6.60
CA PHE A 10 -22.84 -9.34 5.72
C PHE A 10 -23.24 -9.86 4.33
N ALA A 11 -24.48 -9.64 3.89
CA ALA A 11 -24.91 -9.99 2.54
C ALA A 11 -24.02 -9.31 1.48
N GLY A 12 -23.77 -9.99 0.36
CA GLY A 12 -22.91 -9.48 -0.70
C GLY A 12 -23.08 -10.27 -2.00
N GLY A 13 -22.06 -10.24 -2.86
CA GLY A 13 -22.11 -10.96 -4.14
C GLY A 13 -21.77 -12.44 -4.01
N ARG A 14 -20.59 -12.75 -3.49
CA ARG A 14 -20.03 -14.12 -3.50
C ARG A 14 -19.33 -14.45 -2.20
N LEU A 15 -19.38 -15.72 -1.83
CA LEU A 15 -18.67 -16.24 -0.67
C LEU A 15 -17.22 -16.54 -1.01
N ALA A 16 -16.37 -16.36 -0.01
CA ALA A 16 -15.05 -16.92 0.06
C ALA A 16 -14.88 -17.68 1.38
N ARG A 17 -13.94 -18.62 1.35
CA ARG A 17 -13.57 -19.43 2.50
C ARG A 17 -12.07 -19.42 2.69
N ASP A 18 -11.66 -19.49 3.95
CA ASP A 18 -10.27 -19.74 4.33
C ASP A 18 -9.98 -21.24 4.18
N LEU A 19 -9.00 -21.57 3.34
CA LEU A 19 -8.41 -22.90 3.23
C LEU A 19 -6.91 -22.76 3.56
N ASP A 20 -6.51 -23.30 4.70
CA ASP A 20 -5.12 -23.32 5.17
C ASP A 20 -4.45 -21.93 5.22
N GLY A 21 -5.19 -20.92 5.66
CA GLY A 21 -4.73 -19.53 5.77
C GLY A 21 -4.91 -18.73 4.48
N VAL A 22 -5.28 -19.38 3.38
CA VAL A 22 -5.48 -18.72 2.09
C VAL A 22 -6.96 -18.50 1.84
N PHE A 23 -7.34 -17.24 1.71
CA PHE A 23 -8.70 -16.84 1.44
C PHE A 23 -8.99 -16.97 -0.06
N ARG A 24 -9.96 -17.83 -0.43
CA ARG A 24 -10.26 -18.15 -1.84
C ARG A 24 -11.76 -18.11 -2.09
N PRO A 25 -12.20 -17.83 -3.33
CA PRO A 25 -13.61 -17.91 -3.64
C PRO A 25 -14.17 -19.31 -3.38
N TRP A 26 -15.32 -19.36 -2.70
CA TRP A 26 -15.99 -20.61 -2.38
C TRP A 26 -16.73 -21.10 -3.61
N LYS A 27 -16.44 -22.33 -4.02
CA LYS A 27 -17.16 -23.04 -5.06
C LYS A 27 -17.73 -24.37 -4.59
N ILE A 28 -18.90 -24.74 -5.11
CA ILE A 28 -19.52 -26.07 -5.01
C ILE A 28 -19.75 -26.53 -6.44
N ASP A 29 -19.23 -27.71 -6.81
CA ASP A 29 -19.29 -28.23 -8.18
C ASP A 29 -18.80 -27.22 -9.24
N ASP A 30 -17.66 -26.58 -8.93
CA ASP A 30 -17.04 -25.48 -9.69
C ASP A 30 -17.88 -24.21 -9.85
N GLN A 31 -19.10 -24.17 -9.30
CA GLN A 31 -19.95 -22.98 -9.31
C GLN A 31 -19.68 -22.09 -8.10
N PRO A 32 -19.57 -20.76 -8.29
CA PRO A 32 -19.43 -19.82 -7.20
C PRO A 32 -20.63 -19.87 -6.26
N VAL A 33 -20.40 -19.76 -4.95
CA VAL A 33 -21.50 -19.71 -3.98
C VAL A 33 -21.90 -18.25 -3.73
N ASP A 34 -23.20 -17.98 -3.77
CA ASP A 34 -23.75 -16.66 -3.50
C ASP A 34 -23.64 -16.30 -2.01
N ALA A 35 -23.32 -15.03 -1.72
CA ALA A 35 -23.32 -14.47 -0.38
C ALA A 35 -24.68 -13.83 -0.05
N THR A 36 -25.77 -14.54 -0.33
CA THR A 36 -27.15 -14.13 -0.01
C THR A 36 -28.02 -15.33 0.33
N GLY A 37 -29.11 -15.11 1.07
CA GLY A 37 -30.12 -16.14 1.34
C GLY A 37 -29.54 -17.38 2.03
N SER A 38 -30.13 -18.56 1.75
CA SER A 38 -29.81 -19.81 2.46
C SER A 38 -28.36 -20.28 2.31
N SER A 39 -27.69 -19.94 1.20
CA SER A 39 -26.27 -20.29 1.03
C SER A 39 -25.38 -19.50 1.98
N LEU A 40 -25.66 -18.21 2.19
CA LEU A 40 -25.00 -17.43 3.24
C LEU A 40 -25.41 -17.90 4.63
N GLU A 41 -26.71 -18.20 4.82
CA GLU A 41 -27.32 -18.95 5.93
C GLU A 41 -26.37 -20.00 6.52
N ALA A 42 -26.17 -21.04 5.69
CA ALA A 42 -25.38 -22.22 6.01
C ALA A 42 -23.88 -21.93 6.14
N ALA A 43 -23.35 -20.97 5.37
CA ALA A 43 -21.94 -20.59 5.47
C ALA A 43 -21.64 -19.89 6.80
N VAL A 44 -22.52 -18.99 7.24
CA VAL A 44 -22.42 -18.27 8.52
C VAL A 44 -22.52 -19.25 9.68
N GLU A 45 -23.43 -20.23 9.64
CA GLU A 45 -23.51 -21.26 10.68
C GLU A 45 -22.16 -21.98 10.84
N ARG A 46 -21.57 -22.42 9.73
CA ARG A 46 -20.25 -23.07 9.72
C ARG A 46 -19.12 -22.14 10.19
N HIS A 47 -19.25 -20.85 9.95
CA HIS A 47 -18.30 -19.83 10.41
C HIS A 47 -18.33 -19.67 11.93
N LEU A 48 -19.53 -19.49 12.47
CA LEU A 48 -19.78 -19.28 13.90
C LEU A 48 -19.57 -20.56 14.73
N ASP A 49 -19.68 -21.73 14.10
CA ASP A 49 -19.37 -23.03 14.71
C ASP A 49 -17.89 -23.43 14.57
N GLY A 50 -17.10 -22.68 13.80
CA GLY A 50 -15.67 -22.89 13.65
C GLY A 50 -15.28 -23.98 12.64
N ALA A 51 -16.22 -24.44 11.83
CA ALA A 51 -15.96 -25.41 10.77
C ALA A 51 -15.13 -24.78 9.63
N VAL A 52 -15.39 -23.52 9.28
CA VAL A 52 -14.60 -22.80 8.26
C VAL A 52 -14.73 -21.27 8.42
N PRO A 53 -13.63 -20.51 8.53
CA PRO A 53 -13.69 -19.06 8.43
C PRO A 53 -14.13 -18.64 7.01
N ILE A 54 -15.02 -17.64 6.93
CA ILE A 54 -15.60 -17.16 5.67
C ILE A 54 -15.36 -15.66 5.52
N GLY A 55 -15.79 -15.15 4.39
CA GLY A 55 -15.68 -13.76 3.98
C GLY A 55 -16.48 -13.57 2.71
N VAL A 56 -16.67 -12.31 2.34
CA VAL A 56 -17.66 -11.92 1.33
C VAL A 56 -17.01 -10.96 0.35
N TYR A 57 -17.21 -11.22 -0.94
CA TYR A 57 -17.03 -10.21 -1.97
C TYR A 57 -18.27 -9.31 -1.96
N PRO A 58 -18.13 -8.00 -1.65
CA PRO A 58 -19.27 -7.14 -1.33
C PRO A 58 -20.22 -6.92 -2.51
N ILE A 59 -19.68 -6.84 -3.73
CA ILE A 59 -20.42 -6.40 -4.91
C ILE A 59 -21.29 -7.51 -5.46
N ARG A 60 -22.59 -7.25 -5.54
CA ARG A 60 -23.60 -8.09 -6.18
C ARG A 60 -24.05 -7.44 -7.49
N PRO A 61 -23.80 -8.08 -8.65
CA PRO A 61 -24.37 -7.63 -9.91
C PRO A 61 -25.89 -7.80 -9.91
N THR A 62 -26.62 -6.77 -10.30
CA THR A 62 -28.06 -6.78 -10.53
C THR A 62 -28.37 -6.25 -11.93
N ASP A 63 -29.65 -6.29 -12.30
CA ASP A 63 -30.17 -5.64 -13.51
C ASP A 63 -30.05 -4.10 -13.48
N THR A 64 -29.98 -3.52 -12.28
CA THR A 64 -29.85 -2.07 -12.04
C THR A 64 -28.41 -1.60 -11.83
N GLY A 65 -27.44 -2.51 -11.80
CA GLY A 65 -26.01 -2.19 -11.69
C GLY A 65 -25.27 -3.04 -10.66
N ASP A 66 -24.05 -2.63 -10.32
CA ASP A 66 -23.25 -3.26 -9.28
C ASP A 66 -23.60 -2.66 -7.90
N MET A 67 -24.18 -3.50 -7.04
CA MET A 67 -24.79 -3.09 -5.78
C MET A 67 -24.03 -3.65 -4.58
N VAL A 68 -24.08 -2.96 -3.45
CA VAL A 68 -23.52 -3.41 -2.15
C VAL A 68 -24.52 -3.20 -1.02
N HIS A 69 -24.35 -3.98 0.05
CA HIS A 69 -25.16 -3.93 1.26
C HIS A 69 -24.37 -3.43 2.50
N TRP A 70 -23.08 -3.19 2.32
CA TRP A 70 -22.19 -2.65 3.34
C TRP A 70 -20.96 -2.01 2.70
N GLY A 71 -20.32 -1.13 3.45
CA GLY A 71 -19.00 -0.57 3.17
C GLY A 71 -18.05 -0.91 4.30
N ALA A 72 -16.75 -0.96 4.00
CA ALA A 72 -15.74 -1.13 5.04
C ALA A 72 -14.47 -0.36 4.72
N ILE A 73 -13.68 -0.06 5.74
CA ILE A 73 -12.32 0.47 5.58
C ILE A 73 -11.39 -0.44 6.38
N ASP A 74 -10.30 -0.87 5.75
CA ASP A 74 -9.27 -1.71 6.37
C ASP A 74 -7.98 -0.92 6.53
N TRP A 75 -7.56 -0.72 7.78
CA TRP A 75 -6.25 -0.16 8.09
C TRP A 75 -5.34 -1.25 8.63
N ASP A 76 -4.35 -1.66 7.83
CA ASP A 76 -3.26 -2.56 8.23
C ASP A 76 -1.92 -1.81 8.30
N ILE A 77 -1.85 -0.80 9.17
CA ILE A 77 -0.63 0.00 9.42
C ILE A 77 -0.10 -0.15 10.86
N GLY A 78 -0.66 -1.10 11.62
CA GLY A 78 -0.35 -1.34 13.02
C GLY A 78 -1.49 -0.95 13.95
N ASP A 79 -1.67 -1.69 15.05
CA ASP A 79 -2.89 -1.59 15.88
C ASP A 79 -3.17 -0.18 16.42
N HIS A 80 -2.14 0.55 16.85
CA HIS A 80 -2.29 1.89 17.41
C HIS A 80 -2.77 2.89 16.35
N ASP A 81 -2.05 3.01 15.24
CA ASP A 81 -2.35 3.96 14.17
C ASP A 81 -3.66 3.61 13.46
N SER A 82 -3.89 2.32 13.18
CA SER A 82 -5.16 1.83 12.64
C SER A 82 -6.35 2.17 13.55
N MET A 83 -6.20 2.07 14.87
CA MET A 83 -7.26 2.43 15.82
C MET A 83 -7.54 3.93 15.85
N ILE A 84 -6.51 4.78 15.77
CA ILE A 84 -6.70 6.24 15.69
C ILE A 84 -7.54 6.60 14.48
N HIS A 85 -7.23 6.03 13.31
CA HIS A 85 -8.02 6.28 12.09
C HIS A 85 -9.45 5.75 12.21
N ALA A 86 -9.64 4.54 12.74
CA ALA A 86 -10.96 3.96 12.94
C ALA A 86 -11.83 4.81 13.88
N LEU A 87 -11.27 5.30 15.00
CA LEU A 87 -11.98 6.17 15.94
C LEU A 87 -12.34 7.52 15.30
N ASN A 88 -11.40 8.15 14.59
CA ASN A 88 -11.64 9.45 13.94
C ASN A 88 -12.71 9.35 12.84
N VAL A 89 -12.64 8.32 12.00
CA VAL A 89 -13.64 8.08 10.95
C VAL A 89 -14.98 7.71 11.57
N SER A 90 -15.02 6.87 12.61
CA SER A 90 -16.25 6.52 13.32
C SER A 90 -16.91 7.76 13.94
N ALA A 91 -16.12 8.68 14.53
CA ALA A 91 -16.64 9.93 15.06
C ALA A 91 -17.25 10.83 13.98
N VAL A 92 -16.61 10.96 12.81
CA VAL A 92 -17.18 11.73 11.69
C VAL A 92 -18.44 11.07 11.12
N LEU A 93 -18.46 9.74 10.99
CA LEU A 93 -19.66 9.03 10.56
C LEU A 93 -20.82 9.20 11.54
N HIS A 94 -20.54 9.22 12.85
CA HIS A 94 -21.53 9.55 13.88
C HIS A 94 -22.11 10.96 13.69
N GLU A 95 -21.28 11.98 13.47
CA GLU A 95 -21.75 13.35 13.19
C GLU A 95 -22.54 13.47 11.87
N LEU A 96 -22.36 12.51 10.95
CA LEU A 96 -23.10 12.39 9.70
C LEU A 96 -24.34 11.48 9.81
N GLU A 97 -24.70 11.05 11.02
CA GLU A 97 -25.82 10.15 11.30
C GLU A 97 -25.70 8.78 10.58
N ILE A 98 -24.46 8.30 10.42
CA ILE A 98 -24.14 7.00 9.81
C ILE A 98 -23.57 6.07 10.90
N PRO A 99 -24.32 5.06 11.36
CA PRO A 99 -23.81 4.06 12.29
C PRO A 99 -22.62 3.31 11.72
N SER A 100 -21.60 3.10 12.55
CA SER A 100 -20.37 2.38 12.17
C SER A 100 -19.89 1.45 13.28
N TRP A 101 -19.13 0.43 12.90
CA TRP A 101 -18.70 -0.66 13.79
C TRP A 101 -17.21 -0.94 13.62
N ILE A 102 -16.46 -0.90 14.70
CA ILE A 102 -15.01 -1.12 14.69
C ILE A 102 -14.71 -2.59 14.98
N GLU A 103 -13.95 -3.25 14.13
CA GLU A 103 -13.48 -4.63 14.30
C GLU A 103 -11.96 -4.67 14.44
N LEU A 104 -11.43 -5.37 15.44
CA LEU A 104 -10.02 -5.75 15.42
C LEU A 104 -9.81 -6.88 14.43
N SER A 105 -8.94 -6.71 13.43
CA SER A 105 -8.73 -7.69 12.35
C SER A 105 -8.04 -8.97 12.88
N ARG A 106 -7.79 -9.97 12.01
CA ARG A 106 -7.12 -11.23 12.41
C ARG A 106 -5.69 -11.04 12.92
N SER A 107 -4.94 -10.11 12.33
CA SER A 107 -3.50 -9.96 12.55
C SER A 107 -3.22 -8.61 13.21
N LYS A 108 -2.56 -7.70 12.49
CA LYS A 108 -2.45 -6.30 12.86
C LYS A 108 -3.49 -5.55 12.03
N GLY A 109 -4.11 -4.54 12.62
CA GLY A 109 -5.06 -3.70 11.90
C GLY A 109 -6.50 -3.77 12.39
N VAL A 110 -7.32 -2.90 11.80
CA VAL A 110 -8.66 -2.56 12.25
C VAL A 110 -9.54 -2.37 11.03
N HIS A 111 -10.71 -2.99 11.04
CA HIS A 111 -11.75 -2.69 10.06
C HIS A 111 -12.79 -1.75 10.67
N LEU A 112 -13.31 -0.83 9.89
CA LEU A 112 -14.53 -0.09 10.22
C LEU A 112 -15.61 -0.49 9.22
N TRP A 113 -16.77 -0.92 9.72
CA TRP A 113 -17.90 -1.37 8.92
C TRP A 113 -19.06 -0.37 8.98
N VAL A 114 -19.76 -0.22 7.87
CA VAL A 114 -21.05 0.47 7.76
C VAL A 114 -22.04 -0.47 7.09
N PHE A 115 -23.17 -0.73 7.76
CA PHE A 115 -24.28 -1.54 7.25
C PHE A 115 -25.44 -0.64 6.88
N ILE A 116 -26.21 -0.99 5.85
CA ILE A 116 -27.32 -0.18 5.34
C ILE A 116 -28.60 -0.97 5.22
N GLU A 117 -29.73 -0.26 5.20
CA GLU A 117 -31.07 -0.87 5.10
C GLU A 117 -31.32 -1.52 3.74
N ASP A 118 -30.99 -0.79 2.67
CA ASP A 118 -31.23 -1.19 1.30
C ASP A 118 -29.92 -1.26 0.51
N TRP A 119 -29.87 -2.14 -0.48
CA TRP A 119 -28.77 -2.19 -1.43
C TRP A 119 -28.57 -0.83 -2.11
N MET A 120 -27.32 -0.38 -2.22
CA MET A 120 -26.96 0.86 -2.91
C MET A 120 -25.86 0.64 -3.96
N PRO A 121 -25.71 1.55 -4.94
CA PRO A 121 -24.65 1.44 -5.93
C PRO A 121 -23.26 1.40 -5.28
N ALA A 122 -22.42 0.46 -5.72
CA ALA A 122 -21.07 0.25 -5.18
C ALA A 122 -20.21 1.52 -5.21
N GLU A 123 -20.32 2.30 -6.27
CA GLU A 123 -19.63 3.60 -6.42
C GLU A 123 -20.03 4.61 -5.34
N GLN A 124 -21.33 4.72 -5.02
CA GLN A 124 -21.80 5.67 -4.02
C GLN A 124 -21.33 5.29 -2.62
N MET A 125 -21.40 3.99 -2.27
CA MET A 125 -20.86 3.48 -0.99
C MET A 125 -19.37 3.79 -0.88
N ARG A 126 -18.59 3.39 -1.90
CA ARG A 126 -17.14 3.62 -1.91
C ARG A 126 -16.79 5.10 -1.76
N THR A 127 -17.49 5.97 -2.48
CA THR A 127 -17.27 7.42 -2.46
C THR A 127 -17.61 8.01 -1.10
N ALA A 128 -18.69 7.55 -0.46
CA ALA A 128 -19.05 7.98 0.89
C ALA A 128 -17.96 7.62 1.92
N MET A 129 -17.44 6.39 1.87
CA MET A 129 -16.34 5.96 2.76
C MET A 129 -15.06 6.77 2.50
N LEU A 130 -14.74 7.06 1.23
CA LEU A 130 -13.62 7.95 0.88
C LEU A 130 -13.80 9.38 1.41
N ALA A 131 -15.01 9.93 1.33
CA ALA A 131 -15.33 11.24 1.88
C ALA A 131 -15.10 11.28 3.40
N ALA A 132 -15.57 10.25 4.11
CA ALA A 132 -15.40 10.13 5.55
C ALA A 132 -13.91 10.08 5.94
N CYS A 133 -13.09 9.29 5.22
CA CYS A 133 -11.64 9.30 5.42
C CYS A 133 -11.02 10.68 5.12
N GLN A 134 -11.44 11.34 4.04
CA GLN A 134 -10.90 12.64 3.63
C GLN A 134 -11.15 13.74 4.65
N ILE A 135 -12.27 13.72 5.37
CA ILE A 135 -12.59 14.73 6.40
C ILE A 135 -11.57 14.71 7.56
N VAL A 136 -11.00 13.54 7.87
CA VAL A 136 -10.08 13.33 9.00
C VAL A 136 -8.66 12.97 8.56
N ASP A 137 -8.34 13.17 7.27
CA ASP A 137 -7.06 12.81 6.66
C ASP A 137 -6.62 11.35 6.93
N ALA A 138 -7.57 10.42 6.98
CA ALA A 138 -7.27 9.00 7.16
C ALA A 138 -6.78 8.36 5.84
N PRO A 139 -5.83 7.40 5.90
CA PRO A 139 -5.40 6.64 4.74
C PRO A 139 -6.57 5.91 4.05
N THR A 140 -6.54 5.86 2.72
CA THR A 140 -7.61 5.29 1.87
C THR A 140 -7.14 4.08 1.05
N THR A 141 -6.07 3.42 1.49
CA THR A 141 -5.42 2.31 0.77
C THR A 141 -6.38 1.13 0.51
N GLU A 142 -7.15 0.74 1.52
CA GLU A 142 -8.08 -0.40 1.45
C GLU A 142 -9.49 0.05 1.90
N VAL A 143 -10.25 0.60 0.96
CA VAL A 143 -11.66 1.00 1.17
C VAL A 143 -12.57 0.10 0.35
N TYR A 144 -13.54 -0.55 0.98
CA TYR A 144 -14.45 -1.51 0.38
C TYR A 144 -15.83 -0.91 0.07
N PRO A 145 -16.40 -1.19 -1.11
CA PRO A 145 -15.83 -2.07 -2.15
C PRO A 145 -14.61 -1.41 -2.83
N LYS A 146 -13.52 -2.16 -3.01
CA LYS A 146 -12.23 -1.63 -3.51
C LYS A 146 -12.30 -1.13 -4.95
N GLN A 147 -13.09 -1.84 -5.73
CA GLN A 147 -13.55 -1.50 -7.06
C GLN A 147 -15.06 -1.27 -7.00
N THR A 148 -15.61 -0.60 -8.01
CA THR A 148 -17.02 -0.25 -8.07
C THR A 148 -17.79 -1.06 -9.10
N THR A 149 -17.11 -1.93 -9.85
CA THR A 149 -17.72 -2.81 -10.84
C THR A 149 -17.21 -4.25 -10.72
N THR A 150 -18.00 -5.20 -11.22
CA THR A 150 -17.60 -6.61 -11.34
C THR A 150 -16.96 -6.95 -12.69
N ASP A 151 -16.76 -5.96 -13.56
CA ASP A 151 -16.03 -6.13 -14.81
C ASP A 151 -14.57 -6.47 -14.51
N GLY A 152 -14.12 -7.62 -15.01
CA GLY A 152 -12.79 -8.16 -14.67
C GLY A 152 -12.76 -9.05 -13.41
N GLY A 153 -13.91 -9.33 -12.79
CA GLY A 153 -14.08 -10.30 -11.71
C GLY A 153 -14.67 -9.69 -10.44
N TRP A 154 -14.91 -10.53 -9.41
CA TRP A 154 -15.58 -10.11 -8.17
C TRP A 154 -14.73 -9.20 -7.26
N GLY A 155 -13.46 -9.01 -7.60
CA GLY A 155 -12.56 -8.12 -6.88
C GLY A 155 -12.02 -8.71 -5.59
N ASN A 156 -12.08 -7.92 -4.53
CA ASN A 156 -11.52 -8.24 -3.23
C ASN A 156 -12.64 -8.49 -2.23
N GLY A 157 -12.57 -9.63 -1.55
CA GLY A 157 -13.48 -9.95 -0.44
C GLY A 157 -12.85 -9.60 0.91
N LEU A 158 -13.69 -9.39 1.91
CA LEU A 158 -13.27 -9.14 3.29
C LEU A 158 -13.65 -10.32 4.17
N ARG A 159 -12.76 -10.72 5.08
CA ARG A 159 -13.03 -11.81 6.03
C ARG A 159 -14.11 -11.35 7.02
N LEU A 160 -15.03 -12.25 7.37
CA LEU A 160 -16.07 -11.91 8.34
C LEU A 160 -15.55 -12.01 9.79
N PRO A 161 -16.07 -11.17 10.70
CA PRO A 161 -15.76 -11.21 12.12
C PRO A 161 -16.45 -12.39 12.81
N TYR A 162 -16.01 -12.67 14.04
CA TYR A 162 -16.53 -13.72 14.92
C TYR A 162 -16.40 -15.18 14.45
N PRO A 163 -15.36 -15.61 13.70
CA PRO A 163 -15.14 -17.05 13.52
C PRO A 163 -14.93 -17.70 14.89
N ARG A 164 -15.50 -18.88 15.14
CA ARG A 164 -15.33 -19.54 16.45
C ARG A 164 -13.87 -19.75 16.81
N VAL A 165 -13.06 -20.10 15.81
CA VAL A 165 -11.62 -20.31 15.94
C VAL A 165 -10.92 -19.04 15.46
N ARG A 166 -10.48 -18.22 16.41
CA ARG A 166 -9.79 -16.94 16.16
C ARG A 166 -8.77 -16.64 17.26
N PRO A 167 -7.76 -15.79 17.00
CA PRO A 167 -6.88 -15.31 18.05
C PRO A 167 -7.66 -14.56 19.14
N ALA A 168 -7.22 -14.65 20.38
CA ALA A 168 -7.88 -13.97 21.50
C ALA A 168 -7.91 -12.45 21.26
N GLY A 169 -9.07 -11.81 21.47
CA GLY A 169 -9.27 -10.38 21.26
C GLY A 169 -9.19 -9.92 19.80
N ARG A 170 -9.28 -10.83 18.82
CA ARG A 170 -9.21 -10.52 17.39
C ARG A 170 -10.43 -11.05 16.65
N GLN A 171 -10.69 -10.49 15.48
CA GLN A 171 -11.87 -10.75 14.64
C GLN A 171 -13.17 -10.61 15.45
N VAL A 172 -13.28 -9.49 16.15
CA VAL A 172 -14.36 -9.17 17.09
C VAL A 172 -14.64 -7.68 17.00
N MET A 173 -15.92 -7.29 17.10
CA MET A 173 -16.26 -5.88 17.16
C MET A 173 -15.90 -5.33 18.54
N VAL A 174 -15.48 -4.08 18.59
CA VAL A 174 -15.11 -3.39 19.83
C VAL A 174 -15.82 -2.04 19.92
N THR A 175 -16.11 -1.66 21.16
CA THR A 175 -16.53 -0.31 21.53
C THR A 175 -15.37 0.68 21.32
N PRO A 176 -15.65 2.00 21.26
CA PRO A 176 -14.59 3.02 21.24
C PRO A 176 -13.62 2.96 22.43
N THR A 177 -14.04 2.35 23.55
CA THR A 177 -13.21 2.13 24.74
C THR A 177 -12.55 0.75 24.76
N MET A 178 -12.53 0.03 23.63
CA MET A 178 -11.88 -1.28 23.43
C MET A 178 -12.52 -2.45 24.20
N GLY A 179 -13.73 -2.28 24.73
CA GLY A 179 -14.54 -3.41 25.20
C GLY A 179 -15.07 -4.23 24.02
N GLU A 180 -14.94 -5.55 24.07
CA GLU A 180 -15.50 -6.45 23.05
C GLU A 180 -17.04 -6.42 23.07
N TYR A 181 -17.64 -6.34 21.89
CA TYR A 181 -19.06 -6.60 21.73
C TYR A 181 -19.32 -8.11 21.66
N PRO A 182 -20.21 -8.65 22.51
CA PRO A 182 -20.77 -9.97 22.29
C PRO A 182 -21.44 -10.07 20.91
N LEU A 183 -21.33 -11.23 20.27
CA LEU A 183 -21.87 -11.47 18.92
C LEU A 183 -23.35 -11.11 18.81
N ASP A 184 -24.15 -11.55 19.78
CA ASP A 184 -25.59 -11.32 19.83
C ASP A 184 -25.95 -9.86 20.04
N GLU A 185 -25.24 -9.18 20.94
CA GLU A 185 -25.38 -7.74 21.15
C GLU A 185 -25.04 -6.96 19.88
N PHE A 186 -23.86 -7.19 19.30
CA PHE A 186 -23.43 -6.56 18.05
C PHE A 186 -24.48 -6.73 16.95
N VAL A 187 -24.87 -7.97 16.64
CA VAL A 187 -25.77 -8.24 15.50
C VAL A 187 -27.14 -7.59 15.71
N ASN A 188 -27.65 -7.63 16.95
CA ASN A 188 -28.95 -7.03 17.23
C ASN A 188 -28.89 -5.51 17.13
N THR A 189 -27.90 -4.88 17.76
CA THR A 189 -27.75 -3.43 17.73
C THR A 189 -27.42 -2.93 16.33
N ALA A 190 -26.60 -3.65 15.54
CA ALA A 190 -26.30 -3.29 14.16
C ALA A 190 -27.53 -3.34 13.26
N LEU A 191 -28.41 -4.34 13.42
CA LEU A 191 -29.65 -4.41 12.65
C LEU A 191 -30.69 -3.37 13.08
N GLU A 192 -30.65 -2.92 14.33
CA GLU A 192 -31.50 -1.83 14.83
C GLU A 192 -30.98 -0.44 14.41
N ASN A 193 -29.71 -0.35 14.01
CA ASN A 193 -29.02 0.90 13.67
C ASN A 193 -28.34 0.76 12.30
N LEU A 194 -29.14 0.51 11.27
CA LEU A 194 -28.66 0.49 9.88
C LEU A 194 -28.55 1.93 9.36
N GLY A 195 -27.52 2.20 8.56
CA GLY A 195 -27.33 3.48 7.90
C GLY A 195 -28.33 3.70 6.77
N SER A 196 -28.77 4.94 6.62
CA SER A 196 -29.58 5.34 5.46
C SER A 196 -28.72 5.47 4.21
N ALA A 197 -29.19 4.92 3.09
CA ALA A 197 -28.57 5.14 1.79
C ALA A 197 -28.51 6.63 1.43
N GLU A 198 -29.45 7.45 1.92
CA GLU A 198 -29.45 8.90 1.64
C GLU A 198 -28.35 9.64 2.39
N ALA A 199 -28.13 9.33 3.67
CA ALA A 199 -27.02 9.91 4.45
C ALA A 199 -25.67 9.60 3.80
N LEU A 200 -25.49 8.37 3.29
CA LEU A 200 -24.30 7.98 2.53
C LEU A 200 -24.19 8.71 1.18
N ARG A 201 -25.29 8.90 0.44
CA ARG A 201 -25.29 9.70 -0.80
C ARG A 201 -24.90 11.15 -0.55
N GLU A 202 -25.44 11.77 0.48
CA GLU A 202 -25.07 13.13 0.87
C GLU A 202 -23.58 13.18 1.26
N THR A 203 -23.10 12.20 2.00
CA THR A 203 -21.69 12.08 2.36
C THR A 203 -20.80 11.93 1.12
N ALA A 204 -21.19 11.09 0.16
CA ALA A 204 -20.47 10.91 -1.10
C ALA A 204 -20.32 12.22 -1.90
N ARG A 205 -21.32 13.11 -1.87
CA ARG A 205 -21.25 14.43 -2.55
C ARG A 205 -20.18 15.36 -1.96
N ARG A 206 -19.71 15.10 -0.73
CA ARG A 206 -18.64 15.87 -0.09
C ARG A 206 -17.25 15.43 -0.54
N TRP A 207 -17.14 14.26 -1.19
CA TRP A 207 -15.85 13.76 -1.64
C TRP A 207 -15.27 14.64 -2.74
N VAL A 208 -14.03 15.08 -2.53
CA VAL A 208 -13.25 15.76 -3.56
C VAL A 208 -12.18 14.78 -4.03
N PRO A 209 -12.21 14.33 -5.30
CA PRO A 209 -11.15 13.48 -5.83
C PRO A 209 -9.79 14.13 -5.58
N PRO A 210 -8.78 13.39 -5.10
CA PRO A 210 -7.44 13.94 -4.94
C PRO A 210 -7.03 14.52 -6.29
N LYS A 211 -6.51 15.75 -6.29
CA LYS A 211 -5.97 16.33 -7.52
C LYS A 211 -4.99 15.31 -8.09
N PRO A 212 -5.14 14.89 -9.36
CA PRO A 212 -4.11 14.11 -10.01
C PRO A 212 -2.79 14.82 -9.71
N PRO A 213 -1.71 14.09 -9.36
CA PRO A 213 -0.42 14.73 -9.26
C PRO A 213 -0.28 15.58 -10.51
N GLU A 214 -0.13 16.90 -10.36
CA GLU A 214 0.05 17.76 -11.53
C GLU A 214 1.08 17.04 -12.38
N PRO A 215 0.82 16.80 -13.69
CA PRO A 215 1.78 16.14 -14.54
C PRO A 215 3.07 16.87 -14.26
N GLN A 216 4.02 16.20 -13.59
CA GLN A 216 5.22 16.87 -13.12
C GLN A 216 5.78 17.42 -14.41
N ARG A 217 5.67 18.74 -14.63
CA ARG A 217 6.22 19.37 -15.82
C ARG A 217 7.66 18.93 -15.77
N PRO A 218 8.13 18.05 -16.67
CA PRO A 218 9.30 17.20 -16.44
C PRO A 218 10.39 18.08 -15.88
N ALA A 219 10.61 18.02 -14.56
CA ALA A 219 11.04 19.13 -13.69
C ALA A 219 11.56 20.36 -14.43
N ARG A 220 10.68 21.10 -15.15
CA ARG A 220 11.00 21.94 -16.32
C ARG A 220 12.47 21.82 -16.66
N GLN A 221 12.94 20.64 -17.16
CA GLN A 221 14.33 20.15 -17.02
C GLN A 221 15.12 21.42 -16.94
N ARG A 222 15.54 21.83 -15.71
CA ARG A 222 16.55 22.87 -15.67
C ARG A 222 17.49 22.30 -16.69
N LEU A 223 17.77 23.05 -17.76
CA LEU A 223 18.93 22.76 -18.57
C LEU A 223 20.02 22.87 -17.49
N GLN A 224 20.21 21.76 -16.76
CA GLN A 224 21.33 21.46 -15.92
C GLN A 224 22.36 21.63 -17.00
N LYS A 225 23.06 22.76 -16.89
CA LYS A 225 24.17 23.04 -17.76
C LYS A 225 25.07 21.84 -17.55
N SER A 226 24.94 20.84 -18.41
CA SER A 226 25.84 19.71 -18.46
C SER A 226 27.20 20.34 -18.70
N ARG A 227 28.05 20.31 -17.67
CA ARG A 227 29.42 20.79 -17.82
C ARG A 227 30.09 19.82 -18.79
N HIS A 228 30.40 20.32 -19.97
CA HIS A 228 31.19 19.62 -20.99
C HIS A 228 32.64 20.12 -21.00
N ASP A 229 33.01 20.96 -20.02
CA ASP A 229 34.38 21.43 -19.85
C ASP A 229 35.25 20.36 -19.15
N SER A 230 36.54 20.38 -19.46
CA SER A 230 37.56 19.52 -18.84
C SER A 230 38.08 20.07 -17.51
N GLU A 231 37.39 21.05 -16.91
CA GLU A 231 37.78 21.70 -15.66
C GLU A 231 37.28 20.89 -14.47
N LEU A 232 37.86 19.70 -14.30
CA LEU A 232 37.70 18.89 -13.10
C LEU A 232 38.11 19.71 -11.87
N THR A 233 37.36 19.60 -10.78
CA THR A 233 37.66 20.30 -9.53
C THR A 233 37.81 19.33 -8.36
N GLY A 234 38.46 19.80 -7.28
CA GLY A 234 38.53 19.07 -6.01
C GLY A 234 39.13 17.66 -6.13
N LEU A 235 38.42 16.68 -5.59
CA LEU A 235 38.88 15.29 -5.56
C LEU A 235 38.94 14.67 -6.96
N ALA A 236 38.05 15.03 -7.88
CA ALA A 236 38.08 14.53 -9.26
C ALA A 236 39.35 14.96 -9.99
N ALA A 237 39.74 16.24 -9.86
CA ALA A 237 41.00 16.74 -10.43
C ALA A 237 42.22 16.02 -9.84
N HIS A 238 42.23 15.84 -8.51
CA HIS A 238 43.31 15.13 -7.84
C HIS A 238 43.45 13.67 -8.31
N ILE A 239 42.33 12.94 -8.44
CA ILE A 239 42.33 11.56 -8.95
C ILE A 239 42.82 11.53 -10.40
N TRP A 240 42.38 12.51 -11.21
CA TRP A 240 42.75 12.61 -12.63
C TRP A 240 44.25 12.73 -12.84
N ASP A 241 44.92 13.60 -12.08
CA ASP A 241 46.34 13.86 -12.25
C ASP A 241 47.24 12.83 -11.58
N HIS A 242 46.85 12.31 -10.42
CA HIS A 242 47.73 11.47 -9.59
C HIS A 242 47.44 9.98 -9.65
N GLY A 243 46.27 9.57 -10.17
CA GLY A 243 45.92 8.16 -10.32
C GLY A 243 45.78 7.40 -9.00
N PRO A 244 45.83 6.05 -9.03
CA PRO A 244 45.52 5.23 -7.86
C PRO A 244 46.65 5.30 -6.83
N LYS A 245 46.31 5.46 -5.55
CA LYS A 245 47.31 5.37 -4.47
C LYS A 245 47.89 3.95 -4.41
N ALA A 246 49.21 3.87 -4.33
CA ALA A 246 49.93 2.63 -4.07
C ALA A 246 49.60 2.13 -2.65
N VAL A 247 49.11 0.91 -2.54
CA VAL A 247 48.87 0.25 -1.25
C VAL A 247 49.80 -0.95 -1.13
N GLN A 248 50.64 -0.96 -0.10
CA GLN A 248 51.52 -2.10 0.16
C GLN A 248 50.72 -3.25 0.78
N ARG A 249 50.72 -4.42 0.13
CA ARG A 249 50.16 -5.68 0.63
C ARG A 249 51.24 -6.74 0.62
N GLY A 250 51.83 -6.99 1.79
CA GLY A 250 53.04 -7.81 1.91
C GLY A 250 54.20 -7.19 1.13
N ASP A 251 54.92 -7.99 0.35
CA ASP A 251 56.06 -7.54 -0.47
C ASP A 251 55.66 -6.91 -1.82
N LYS A 252 54.35 -6.73 -2.06
CA LYS A 252 53.82 -6.22 -3.34
C LYS A 252 53.13 -4.88 -3.16
N ILE A 253 53.40 -3.96 -4.08
CA ILE A 253 52.62 -2.73 -4.24
C ILE A 253 51.41 -3.04 -5.12
N VAL A 254 50.20 -2.81 -4.60
CA VAL A 254 48.93 -3.03 -5.28
C VAL A 254 48.22 -1.69 -5.49
N TYR A 255 47.71 -1.47 -6.70
CA TYR A 255 46.94 -0.29 -7.06
C TYR A 255 45.47 -0.68 -7.21
N ASP A 256 44.58 -0.16 -6.35
CA ASP A 256 43.14 -0.41 -6.50
C ASP A 256 42.51 0.52 -7.54
N ARG A 257 42.72 0.16 -8.80
CA ARG A 257 42.21 0.91 -9.95
C ARG A 257 40.68 0.91 -10.03
N SER A 258 40.01 -0.14 -9.54
CA SER A 258 38.53 -0.19 -9.63
C SER A 258 37.88 0.73 -8.61
N GLN A 259 38.41 0.78 -7.39
CA GLN A 259 37.94 1.74 -6.38
C GLN A 259 38.21 3.18 -6.80
N MET A 260 39.37 3.46 -7.40
CA MET A 260 39.67 4.79 -7.94
C MET A 260 38.66 5.23 -9.01
N LEU A 261 38.41 4.38 -10.01
CA LEU A 261 37.45 4.71 -11.10
C LEU A 261 36.03 4.91 -10.55
N HIS A 262 35.62 4.12 -9.56
CA HIS A 262 34.33 4.28 -8.90
C HIS A 262 34.26 5.58 -8.10
N ALA A 263 35.29 5.91 -7.32
CA ALA A 263 35.36 7.16 -6.56
C ALA A 263 35.33 8.39 -7.50
N PHE A 264 36.03 8.31 -8.63
CA PHE A 264 35.99 9.33 -9.68
C PHE A 264 34.59 9.52 -10.25
N ALA A 265 33.91 8.42 -10.61
CA ALA A 265 32.53 8.48 -11.12
C ALA A 265 31.55 9.09 -10.09
N CYS A 266 31.65 8.71 -8.82
CA CYS A 266 30.84 9.32 -7.75
C CYS A 266 31.07 10.83 -7.62
N GLU A 267 32.32 11.28 -7.78
CA GLU A 267 32.66 12.70 -7.68
C GLU A 267 32.15 13.50 -8.87
N LEU A 268 32.20 12.93 -10.08
CA LEU A 268 31.60 13.56 -11.25
C LEU A 268 30.08 13.67 -11.12
N PHE A 269 29.42 12.69 -10.49
CA PHE A 269 27.99 12.80 -10.16
C PHE A 269 27.70 13.97 -9.20
N ARG A 270 28.56 14.17 -8.17
CA ARG A 270 28.42 15.33 -7.24
C ARG A 270 28.68 16.66 -7.92
N GLN A 271 29.53 16.67 -8.95
CA GLN A 271 29.82 17.86 -9.78
C GLN A 271 28.83 18.03 -10.94
N GLU A 272 27.71 17.28 -10.92
CA GLU A 272 26.59 17.39 -11.87
C GLU A 272 26.95 17.07 -13.34
N TYR A 273 27.98 16.24 -13.58
CA TYR A 273 28.23 15.69 -14.93
C TYR A 273 27.12 14.70 -15.33
N ASP A 274 26.79 14.65 -16.62
CA ASP A 274 25.82 13.68 -17.14
C ASP A 274 26.44 12.28 -17.30
N ASN A 275 25.59 11.24 -17.30
CA ASN A 275 26.04 9.84 -17.38
C ASN A 275 26.99 9.57 -18.56
N ASN A 276 26.72 10.14 -19.73
CA ASN A 276 27.52 9.89 -20.92
C ASN A 276 28.90 10.56 -20.80
N SER A 277 28.96 11.79 -20.31
CA SER A 277 30.24 12.45 -20.00
C SER A 277 31.03 11.70 -18.93
N ILE A 278 30.38 11.15 -17.90
CA ILE A 278 31.03 10.34 -16.87
C ILE A 278 31.60 9.06 -17.45
N GLU A 279 30.87 8.34 -18.30
CA GLU A 279 31.37 7.13 -18.96
C GLU A 279 32.62 7.41 -19.81
N ILE A 280 32.60 8.52 -20.58
CA ILE A 280 33.75 8.96 -21.38
C ILE A 280 34.95 9.29 -20.48
N LEU A 281 34.76 10.14 -19.47
CA LEU A 281 35.84 10.56 -18.56
C LEU A 281 36.40 9.40 -17.74
N VAL A 282 35.56 8.46 -17.30
CA VAL A 282 36.01 7.23 -16.61
C VAL A 282 36.83 6.35 -17.56
N ALA A 283 36.43 6.23 -18.83
CA ALA A 283 37.19 5.50 -19.84
C ALA A 283 38.56 6.15 -20.13
N GLU A 284 38.59 7.48 -20.25
CA GLU A 284 39.82 8.24 -20.44
C GLU A 284 40.75 8.12 -19.24
N LEU A 285 40.22 8.20 -18.01
CA LEU A 285 40.99 8.02 -16.79
C LEU A 285 41.56 6.60 -16.67
N ASP A 286 40.76 5.58 -17.00
CA ASP A 286 41.23 4.19 -17.03
C ASP A 286 42.38 4.03 -18.03
N ASN A 287 42.23 4.55 -19.25
CA ASN A 287 43.28 4.51 -20.25
C ASN A 287 44.56 5.24 -19.80
N ARG A 288 44.41 6.41 -19.17
CA ARG A 288 45.52 7.23 -18.66
C ARG A 288 46.34 6.49 -17.59
N HIS A 289 45.69 5.73 -16.71
CA HIS A 289 46.33 5.04 -15.59
C HIS A 289 46.41 3.51 -15.75
N GLY A 290 46.61 3.06 -16.99
CA GLY A 290 47.06 1.70 -17.32
C GLY A 290 45.98 0.74 -17.84
N GLY A 291 44.83 1.25 -18.26
CA GLY A 291 43.80 0.60 -19.10
C GLY A 291 43.27 -0.74 -18.59
N LYS A 292 42.80 -0.78 -17.33
CA LYS A 292 42.30 -2.03 -16.71
C LYS A 292 41.10 -2.60 -17.47
N PHE A 293 40.19 -1.73 -17.92
CA PHE A 293 38.98 -2.08 -18.63
C PHE A 293 39.08 -1.75 -20.12
N THR A 294 39.67 -0.63 -20.51
CA THR A 294 39.75 -0.19 -21.92
C THR A 294 40.48 -1.18 -22.83
N HIS A 295 41.41 -1.98 -22.30
CA HIS A 295 42.12 -3.02 -23.07
C HIS A 295 41.38 -4.37 -23.15
N ARG A 296 40.16 -4.47 -22.60
CA ARG A 296 39.36 -5.70 -22.61
C ARG A 296 38.27 -5.63 -23.67
N ALA A 297 37.93 -6.79 -24.25
CA ALA A 297 36.79 -6.93 -25.16
C ALA A 297 35.45 -6.54 -24.50
N ASP A 298 35.33 -6.66 -23.17
CA ASP A 298 34.15 -6.27 -22.39
C ASP A 298 34.29 -4.93 -21.66
N GLY A 299 35.31 -4.14 -21.98
CA GLY A 299 35.68 -2.90 -21.28
C GLY A 299 34.55 -1.88 -21.17
N ALA A 300 33.91 -1.56 -22.29
CA ALA A 300 32.81 -0.59 -22.34
C ALA A 300 31.59 -1.01 -21.50
N ARG A 301 31.31 -2.33 -21.42
CA ARG A 301 30.26 -2.83 -20.54
C ARG A 301 30.65 -2.67 -19.07
N ARG A 302 31.89 -3.00 -18.70
CA ARG A 302 32.37 -2.86 -17.32
C ARG A 302 32.39 -1.41 -16.83
N ILE A 303 32.71 -0.46 -17.71
CA ILE A 303 32.65 0.97 -17.38
C ILE A 303 31.20 1.40 -17.15
N ARG A 304 30.27 1.00 -18.01
CA ARG A 304 28.82 1.24 -17.81
C ARG A 304 28.29 0.66 -16.52
N ASP A 305 28.68 -0.58 -16.20
CA ASP A 305 28.31 -1.22 -14.94
C ASP A 305 28.84 -0.42 -13.76
N LEU A 306 30.12 -0.02 -13.78
CA LEU A 306 30.75 0.78 -12.71
C LEU A 306 30.05 2.13 -12.52
N VAL A 307 29.75 2.85 -13.60
CA VAL A 307 29.03 4.14 -13.54
C VAL A 307 27.61 3.95 -13.00
N SER A 308 26.94 2.86 -13.39
CA SER A 308 25.61 2.51 -12.87
C SER A 308 25.63 2.23 -11.37
N HIS A 309 26.65 1.53 -10.86
CA HIS A 309 26.84 1.31 -9.42
C HIS A 309 27.13 2.62 -8.68
N ALA A 310 28.02 3.47 -9.21
CA ALA A 310 28.32 4.78 -8.64
C ALA A 310 27.08 5.68 -8.56
N ARG A 311 26.20 5.62 -9.58
CA ARG A 311 24.93 6.34 -9.61
C ARG A 311 23.94 5.84 -8.55
N ALA A 312 23.87 4.53 -8.34
CA ALA A 312 23.02 3.94 -7.30
C ALA A 312 23.46 4.41 -5.91
N VAL A 313 24.77 4.50 -5.65
CA VAL A 313 25.33 5.06 -4.41
C VAL A 313 25.01 6.55 -4.26
N TYR A 314 25.10 7.32 -5.34
CA TYR A 314 24.74 8.75 -5.34
C TYR A 314 23.24 8.99 -5.09
N SER A 315 22.38 8.12 -5.61
CA SER A 315 20.92 8.27 -5.55
C SER A 315 20.30 7.76 -4.24
N GLN A 316 21.09 7.17 -3.35
CA GLN A 316 20.62 6.83 -2.00
C GLN A 316 20.54 8.11 -1.15
N PRO A 317 19.42 8.34 -0.42
CA PRO A 317 19.35 9.44 0.52
C PRO A 317 20.44 9.25 1.58
N GLN A 318 21.28 10.27 1.79
CA GLN A 318 22.24 10.29 2.87
C GLN A 318 21.47 10.28 4.19
N LEU A 319 21.34 9.12 4.83
CA LEU A 319 20.97 9.02 6.23
C LEU A 319 22.10 9.60 7.06
N GLY A 320 21.98 10.87 7.47
CA GLY A 320 22.90 11.47 8.43
C GLY A 320 23.09 12.97 8.34
N GLU A 321 22.04 13.76 8.57
CA GLU A 321 22.15 14.97 9.40
C GLU A 321 21.00 14.92 10.41
N MET A 322 21.31 14.40 11.60
CA MET A 322 20.45 14.54 12.76
C MET A 322 20.42 16.01 13.17
N ASP A 323 19.22 16.45 13.55
CA ASP A 323 18.92 17.72 14.16
C ASP A 323 19.99 18.16 15.18
N ALA A 324 20.69 19.23 14.82
CA ALA A 324 21.38 20.09 15.76
C ALA A 324 20.83 21.52 15.57
N ASN A 325 19.58 21.72 15.98
CA ASN A 325 19.09 23.03 16.40
C ASN A 325 17.84 22.88 17.29
N THR A 326 18.10 22.56 18.54
CA THR A 326 17.27 23.03 19.65
C THR A 326 18.21 23.58 20.72
N GLN A 327 18.45 24.88 20.64
CA GLN A 327 18.69 25.75 21.78
C GLN A 327 17.67 26.88 21.69
#